data_AF-A0A954KD13-F1
#
_entry.id   AF-A0A954KD13-F1
#
_cell.length_a   1.000
_cell.length_b   1.000
_cell.length_c   1.000
_cell.angle_alpha   90.00
_cell.angle_beta   90.00
_cell.angle_gamma   90.00
#
_symmetry.space_group_name_H-M   'P 1'
#
loop_
_entity.id
_entity.type
_entity.pdbx_description
1 polymer ?
#
loop_
_entity_poly.entity_id
_entity_poly.type
_entity_poly.pdbx_seq_one_letter_code
_entity_poly.pdbx_strand_id
1 'polypeptide(L)'
;MEQLIDHPIPRIPVGTHYRVWWFWLPLILGVIGMLTALALLPVARGFSAVIGLAAIVCFIWSAVSSVVIVRGRRWLEVDRHRIRVNDRTGVTEFAEHDVTDLTIIRAQQHAGGRLVAESRDLILGIDADSGQRTVKLTNRLPVFSADPLDELIERLCEQLRSRAVNQLAMHQTVEGESWRLNRENLTVQLSRQEVTLPVPSISAVETIGQEVRIWTEGNPRAVVRLSLATRNTWLLPRLLVRDPEVVNLARKPGEKPPVQYHLGRILFERTSGPVASLLFLMIGLLLAMLSIMTLFIAVRAMEPVGIVLSVMLGIISTGCLIGAFRVRRIRFCCHEHGIERVTITARQELPYSSIDVFSFESRRNHSQGRYTGTTYTLVFADRSREQGRGIFFSTTVRNTDDELELLRERVAGVIARRMAKTYARSRRVQWTPDLWFGDDMLELSRPRRLLVGPKLAIIPYDTITHFEIRDGLFHIWTNYQERAVITVKTSSANFYPGLILLESLVNAHVQETVDEWTPTTPQTS
;
A
#
# COMPACT_ATOMS: atom_id res chain seq x y z
N MET A 1 -11.32 -30.48 42.42
CA MET A 1 -12.33 -29.45 42.10
C MET A 1 -11.68 -28.09 42.24
N GLU A 2 -10.83 -27.71 41.28
CA GLU A 2 -10.41 -26.33 41.14
C GLU A 2 -11.64 -25.54 40.68
N GLN A 3 -12.06 -24.56 41.47
CA GLN A 3 -13.02 -23.56 41.00
C GLN A 3 -12.34 -22.85 39.83
N LEU A 4 -12.79 -23.15 38.60
CA LEU A 4 -12.46 -22.33 37.43
C LEU A 4 -12.89 -20.91 37.80
N ILE A 5 -11.90 -20.05 38.06
CA ILE A 5 -12.13 -18.62 38.19
C ILE A 5 -12.53 -18.16 36.79
N ASP A 6 -13.82 -17.90 36.59
CA ASP A 6 -14.35 -17.32 35.36
C ASP A 6 -13.74 -15.93 35.19
N HIS A 7 -12.59 -15.88 34.51
CA HIS A 7 -12.03 -14.61 34.08
C HIS A 7 -13.03 -13.98 33.11
N PRO A 8 -13.47 -12.73 33.36
CA PRO A 8 -14.45 -12.07 32.50
C PRO A 8 -13.90 -12.01 31.07
N ILE A 9 -14.61 -12.62 30.13
CA ILE A 9 -14.24 -12.65 28.71
C ILE A 9 -14.17 -11.19 28.22
N PRO A 10 -13.06 -10.76 27.60
CA PRO A 10 -12.91 -9.38 27.15
C PRO A 10 -13.95 -9.06 26.08
N ARG A 11 -14.71 -7.97 26.28
CA ARG A 11 -15.68 -7.46 25.31
C ARG A 11 -14.99 -6.53 24.33
N ILE A 12 -14.91 -6.94 23.07
CA ILE A 12 -14.27 -6.17 22.02
C ILE A 12 -15.36 -5.38 21.26
N PRO A 13 -15.32 -4.03 21.24
CA PRO A 13 -16.30 -3.25 20.51
C PRO A 13 -16.08 -3.42 19.00
N VAL A 14 -17.13 -3.84 18.28
CA VAL A 14 -17.11 -4.02 16.83
C VAL A 14 -18.33 -3.34 16.20
N GLY A 15 -18.18 -2.77 15.00
CA GLY A 15 -19.26 -2.13 14.25
C GLY A 15 -19.14 -0.60 14.14
N THR A 16 -20.28 0.10 14.12
CA THR A 16 -20.29 1.53 13.84
C THR A 16 -19.99 2.39 15.07
N HIS A 17 -19.17 3.43 14.88
CA HIS A 17 -18.82 4.40 15.91
C HIS A 17 -19.42 5.78 15.60
N TYR A 18 -19.66 6.60 16.63
CA TYR A 18 -20.14 7.97 16.47
C TYR A 18 -19.18 8.92 15.75
N ARG A 19 -17.97 8.48 15.38
CA ARG A 19 -17.00 9.30 14.63
C ARG A 19 -17.29 9.42 13.13
N VAL A 20 -18.52 9.14 12.71
CA VAL A 20 -18.94 9.26 11.30
C VAL A 20 -19.39 10.68 10.98
N TRP A 21 -18.88 11.24 9.87
CA TRP A 21 -19.13 12.64 9.49
C TRP A 21 -20.60 12.91 9.18
N TRP A 22 -21.33 11.92 8.65
CA TRP A 22 -22.76 12.04 8.32
C TRP A 22 -23.68 12.11 9.54
N PHE A 23 -23.16 11.86 10.75
CA PHE A 23 -23.85 12.15 12.01
C PHE A 23 -23.52 13.57 12.51
N TRP A 24 -22.23 13.89 12.62
CA TRP A 24 -21.77 15.17 13.18
C TRP A 24 -22.09 16.37 12.29
N LEU A 25 -21.95 16.26 10.97
CA LEU A 25 -22.18 17.39 10.07
C LEU A 25 -23.63 17.90 10.15
N PRO A 26 -24.67 17.04 10.02
CA PRO A 26 -26.05 17.49 10.22
C PRO A 26 -26.31 17.98 11.64
N LEU A 27 -25.74 17.35 12.66
CA LEU A 27 -25.89 17.82 14.05
C LEU A 27 -25.36 19.25 14.21
N ILE A 28 -24.15 19.53 13.74
CA ILE A 28 -23.51 20.84 13.82
C ILE A 28 -24.27 21.87 12.98
N LEU A 29 -24.64 21.53 11.74
CA LEU A 29 -25.45 22.40 10.88
C LEU A 29 -26.82 22.69 11.48
N GLY A 30 -27.46 21.72 12.14
CA GLY A 30 -28.72 21.90 12.85
C GLY A 30 -28.58 22.89 14.01
N VAL A 31 -27.53 22.77 14.83
CA VAL A 31 -27.25 23.71 15.93
C VAL A 31 -27.00 25.13 15.40
N ILE A 32 -26.13 25.27 14.40
CA ILE A 32 -25.81 26.57 13.80
C ILE A 32 -27.07 27.20 13.16
N GLY A 33 -27.83 26.41 12.40
CA GLY A 33 -29.08 26.84 11.77
C GLY A 33 -30.10 27.30 12.80
N MET A 34 -30.30 26.56 13.89
CA MET A 34 -31.23 26.93 14.96
C MET A 34 -30.85 28.24 15.65
N LEU A 35 -29.56 28.41 15.99
CA LEU A 35 -29.06 29.65 16.57
C LEU A 35 -29.25 30.84 15.62
N THR A 36 -29.02 30.64 14.32
CA THR A 36 -29.20 31.66 13.28
C THR A 36 -30.68 32.03 13.11
N ALA A 37 -31.57 31.05 13.10
CA ALA A 37 -33.01 31.26 13.03
C ALA A 37 -33.51 32.08 14.24
N LEU A 38 -33.04 31.75 15.46
CA LEU A 38 -33.40 32.47 16.67
C LEU A 38 -32.92 33.93 16.64
N ALA A 39 -31.70 34.17 16.17
CA ALA A 39 -31.14 35.52 16.06
C ALA A 39 -31.84 36.38 15.00
N LEU A 40 -32.36 35.77 13.93
CA LEU A 40 -33.07 36.47 12.84
C LEU A 40 -34.57 36.65 13.09
N LEU A 41 -35.14 35.98 14.10
CA LEU A 41 -36.55 36.06 14.45
C LEU A 41 -37.10 37.51 14.58
N PRO A 42 -36.40 38.49 15.18
CA PRO A 42 -36.90 39.86 15.28
C PRO A 42 -36.81 40.66 13.97
N VAL A 43 -35.92 40.30 13.05
CA VAL A 43 -35.61 41.11 11.85
C VAL A 43 -36.25 40.55 10.58
N ALA A 44 -36.27 39.23 10.41
CA ALA A 44 -36.65 38.57 9.16
C ALA A 44 -37.41 37.25 9.40
N ARG A 45 -38.65 37.35 9.91
CA ARG A 45 -39.48 36.20 10.32
C ARG A 45 -39.59 35.09 9.25
N GLY A 46 -39.86 35.46 7.99
CA GLY A 46 -39.98 34.48 6.90
C GLY A 46 -38.69 33.68 6.66
N PHE A 47 -37.55 34.35 6.64
CA PHE A 47 -36.24 33.71 6.46
C PHE A 47 -35.83 32.88 7.69
N SER A 48 -36.14 33.36 8.90
CA SER A 48 -35.93 32.60 10.15
C SER A 48 -36.72 31.29 10.18
N ALA A 49 -37.94 31.25 9.64
CA ALA A 49 -38.75 30.05 9.56
C ALA A 49 -38.15 28.99 8.62
N VAL A 50 -37.62 29.42 7.46
CA VAL A 50 -36.95 28.52 6.50
C VAL A 50 -35.68 27.92 7.08
N ILE A 51 -34.83 28.74 7.72
CA ILE A 51 -33.62 28.26 8.39
C ILE A 51 -33.98 27.32 9.55
N GLY A 52 -35.01 27.66 10.33
CA GLY A 52 -35.51 26.81 11.41
C GLY A 52 -35.96 25.44 10.91
N LEU A 53 -36.71 25.39 9.80
CA LEU A 53 -37.12 24.13 9.18
C LEU A 53 -35.92 23.30 8.71
N ALA A 54 -34.94 23.92 8.05
CA ALA A 54 -33.72 23.25 7.62
C ALA A 54 -32.92 22.68 8.81
N ALA A 55 -32.86 23.42 9.92
CA ALA A 55 -32.24 22.97 11.16
C ALA A 55 -32.96 21.74 11.74
N ILE A 56 -34.30 21.74 11.75
CA ILE A 56 -35.11 20.59 12.19
C ILE A 56 -34.81 19.35 11.33
N VAL A 57 -34.76 19.49 10.00
CA VAL A 57 -34.39 18.38 9.10
C VAL A 57 -33.00 17.83 9.42
N CYS A 58 -32.04 18.71 9.70
CA CYS A 58 -30.69 18.30 10.11
C CYS A 58 -30.68 17.54 11.44
N PHE A 59 -31.50 17.95 12.42
CA PHE A 59 -31.66 17.21 13.69
C PHE A 59 -32.35 15.86 13.50
N ILE A 60 -33.39 15.78 12.67
CA ILE A 60 -34.04 14.51 12.33
C ILE A 60 -33.02 13.57 11.68
N TRP A 61 -32.23 14.07 10.72
CA TRP A 61 -31.18 13.28 10.09
C TRP A 61 -30.15 12.78 11.11
N SER A 62 -29.70 13.64 12.03
CA SER A 62 -28.78 13.26 13.11
C SER A 62 -29.38 12.23 14.06
N ALA A 63 -30.68 12.33 14.38
CA ALA A 63 -31.40 11.37 15.21
C ALA A 63 -31.50 10.00 14.51
N VAL A 64 -31.90 9.97 13.24
CA VAL A 64 -31.92 8.74 12.42
C VAL A 64 -30.52 8.14 12.33
N SER A 65 -29.51 8.98 12.11
CA SER A 65 -28.10 8.59 12.07
C SER A 65 -27.65 7.96 13.39
N SER A 66 -28.02 8.55 14.53
CA SER A 66 -27.77 7.99 15.86
C SER A 66 -28.43 6.63 16.02
N VAL A 67 -29.70 6.48 15.61
CA VAL A 67 -30.40 5.19 15.68
C VAL A 67 -29.67 4.13 14.84
N VAL A 68 -29.22 4.47 13.62
CA VAL A 68 -28.43 3.58 12.77
C VAL A 68 -27.10 3.21 13.44
N ILE A 69 -26.40 4.17 14.05
CA ILE A 69 -25.15 3.92 14.77
C ILE A 69 -25.38 2.99 15.96
N VAL A 70 -26.38 3.27 16.80
CA VAL A 70 -26.62 2.40 17.96
C VAL A 70 -27.13 1.03 17.53
N ARG A 71 -27.88 0.92 16.42
CA ARG A 71 -28.24 -0.39 15.83
C ARG A 71 -27.05 -1.14 15.24
N GLY A 72 -26.03 -0.44 14.77
CA GLY A 72 -24.80 -1.03 14.23
C GLY A 72 -23.70 -1.30 15.25
N ARG A 73 -23.90 -0.92 16.53
CA ARG A 73 -22.98 -1.28 17.61
C ARG A 73 -23.16 -2.74 17.97
N ARG A 74 -22.04 -3.45 18.01
CA ARG A 74 -21.96 -4.86 18.38
C ARG A 74 -20.79 -5.04 19.35
N TRP A 75 -20.87 -6.08 20.15
CA TRP A 75 -19.77 -6.51 21.00
C TRP A 75 -19.42 -7.93 20.63
N LEU A 76 -18.12 -8.18 20.48
CA LEU A 76 -17.59 -9.50 20.25
C LEU A 76 -17.03 -10.02 21.58
N GLU A 77 -17.51 -11.18 22.00
CA GLU A 77 -16.91 -11.98 23.06
C GLU A 77 -16.32 -13.23 22.38
N VAL A 78 -15.00 -13.39 22.49
CA VAL A 78 -14.28 -14.49 21.86
C VAL A 78 -13.88 -15.48 22.95
N ASP A 79 -14.38 -16.70 22.83
CA ASP A 79 -13.95 -17.84 23.64
C ASP A 79 -13.06 -18.77 22.81
N ARG A 80 -12.48 -19.81 23.41
CA ARG A 80 -11.56 -20.74 22.74
C ARG A 80 -12.17 -21.43 21.52
N HIS A 81 -13.48 -21.66 21.47
CA HIS A 81 -14.12 -22.37 20.36
C HIS A 81 -15.43 -21.73 19.89
N ARG A 82 -15.80 -20.60 20.49
CA ARG A 82 -17.10 -19.97 20.27
C ARG A 82 -16.93 -18.48 20.09
N ILE A 83 -17.70 -17.94 19.17
CA ILE A 83 -17.74 -16.53 18.86
C ILE A 83 -19.15 -16.05 19.22
N ARG A 84 -19.24 -15.16 20.21
CA ARG A 84 -20.50 -14.54 20.60
C ARG A 84 -20.52 -13.10 20.10
N VAL A 85 -21.48 -12.82 19.23
CA VAL A 85 -21.76 -11.48 18.75
C VAL A 85 -23.02 -10.99 19.45
N ASN A 86 -22.83 -10.07 20.39
CA ASN A 86 -23.91 -9.41 21.10
C ASN A 86 -24.29 -8.16 20.31
N ASP A 87 -25.49 -8.17 19.74
CA ASP A 87 -26.09 -7.03 19.08
C ASP A 87 -27.39 -6.61 19.76
N ARG A 88 -28.09 -5.61 19.21
CA ARG A 88 -29.36 -5.15 19.79
C ARG A 88 -30.50 -6.16 19.69
N THR A 89 -30.43 -7.10 18.76
CA THR A 89 -31.47 -8.12 18.54
C THR A 89 -31.29 -9.33 19.44
N GLY A 90 -30.07 -9.55 19.94
CA GLY A 90 -29.77 -10.55 20.94
C GLY A 90 -28.30 -10.97 20.92
N VAL A 91 -28.03 -12.09 21.58
CA VAL A 91 -26.73 -12.76 21.51
C VAL A 91 -26.83 -13.81 20.41
N THR A 92 -25.99 -13.67 19.39
CA THR A 92 -25.78 -14.72 18.39
C THR A 92 -24.49 -15.44 18.74
N GLU A 93 -24.57 -16.74 18.96
CA GLU A 93 -23.43 -17.60 19.24
C GLU A 93 -23.26 -18.57 18.07
N PHE A 94 -22.04 -18.71 17.59
CA PHE A 94 -21.67 -19.69 16.59
C PHE A 94 -20.32 -20.29 16.96
N ALA A 95 -20.11 -21.54 16.58
CA ALA A 95 -18.84 -22.20 16.76
C ALA A 95 -17.87 -21.77 15.64
N GLU A 96 -16.57 -21.86 15.90
CA GLU A 96 -15.58 -21.55 14.86
C GLU A 96 -15.72 -22.47 13.64
N HIS A 97 -16.14 -23.72 13.84
CA HIS A 97 -16.36 -24.68 12.75
C HIS A 97 -17.54 -24.31 11.83
N ASP A 98 -18.48 -23.48 12.28
CA ASP A 98 -19.60 -23.01 11.46
C ASP A 98 -19.17 -21.92 10.47
N VAL A 99 -17.98 -21.33 10.67
CA VAL A 99 -17.42 -20.35 9.74
C VAL A 99 -16.99 -21.08 8.46
N THR A 100 -17.66 -20.77 7.36
CA THR A 100 -17.35 -21.29 6.03
C THR A 100 -16.43 -20.36 5.24
N ASP A 101 -16.55 -19.06 5.50
CA ASP A 101 -15.89 -18.04 4.69
C ASP A 101 -15.32 -16.91 5.55
N LEU A 102 -14.20 -16.35 5.08
CA LEU A 102 -13.52 -15.24 5.73
C LEU A 102 -13.06 -14.21 4.71
N THR A 103 -13.42 -12.95 4.94
CA THR A 103 -12.90 -11.79 4.21
C THR A 103 -12.27 -10.81 5.19
N ILE A 104 -11.06 -10.35 4.89
CA ILE A 104 -10.32 -9.40 5.72
C ILE A 104 -9.99 -8.18 4.86
N ILE A 105 -10.65 -7.05 5.14
CA ILE A 105 -10.41 -5.78 4.46
C ILE A 105 -9.65 -4.87 5.42
N ARG A 106 -8.48 -4.39 4.99
CA ARG A 106 -7.69 -3.41 5.74
C ARG A 106 -7.69 -2.10 5.00
N ALA A 107 -8.07 -1.03 5.69
CA ALA A 107 -8.10 0.32 5.15
C ALA A 107 -7.34 1.25 6.09
N GLN A 108 -6.22 1.76 5.60
CA GLN A 108 -5.44 2.77 6.30
C GLN A 108 -6.18 4.11 6.31
N GLN A 109 -6.22 4.75 7.47
CA GLN A 109 -6.82 6.08 7.65
C GLN A 109 -5.73 7.11 7.90
N HIS A 110 -5.64 8.07 7.00
CA HIS A 110 -4.69 9.16 7.10
C HIS A 110 -5.36 10.47 7.54
N ALA A 111 -4.68 11.24 8.39
CA ALA A 111 -5.01 12.63 8.65
C ALA A 111 -3.74 13.48 8.49
N GLY A 112 -3.80 14.52 7.66
CA GLY A 112 -2.63 15.36 7.37
C GLY A 112 -1.46 14.60 6.74
N GLY A 113 -1.72 13.52 5.98
CA GLY A 113 -0.70 12.66 5.38
C GLY A 113 0.02 11.72 6.35
N ARG A 114 -0.33 11.73 7.63
CA ARG A 114 0.14 10.75 8.62
C ARG A 114 -0.90 9.64 8.78
N LEU A 115 -0.44 8.40 8.90
CA LEU A 115 -1.31 7.29 9.31
C LEU A 115 -1.75 7.56 10.76
N VAL A 116 -3.07 7.55 11.01
CA VAL A 116 -3.63 7.84 12.34
C VAL A 116 -4.39 6.63 12.89
N ALA A 117 -4.97 5.83 12.02
CA ALA A 117 -5.64 4.59 12.39
C ALA A 117 -5.64 3.62 11.22
N GLU A 118 -5.86 2.35 11.52
CA GLU A 118 -6.24 1.33 10.56
C GLU A 118 -7.68 0.89 10.86
N SER A 119 -8.53 0.87 9.85
CA SER A 119 -9.83 0.21 9.94
C SER A 119 -9.73 -1.17 9.33
N ARG A 120 -10.24 -2.17 10.05
CA ARG A 120 -10.30 -3.56 9.62
C ARG A 120 -11.76 -3.99 9.58
N ASP A 121 -12.23 -4.44 8.42
CA ASP A 121 -13.51 -5.13 8.29
C ASP A 121 -13.24 -6.63 8.17
N LEU A 122 -13.75 -7.39 9.12
CA LEU A 122 -13.75 -8.84 9.14
C LEU A 122 -15.16 -9.31 8.79
N ILE A 123 -15.34 -9.98 7.66
CA ILE A 123 -16.64 -10.49 7.21
C ILE A 123 -16.58 -12.01 7.27
N LEU A 124 -17.42 -12.59 8.13
CA LEU A 124 -17.55 -14.03 8.33
C LEU A 124 -18.77 -14.53 7.56
N GLY A 125 -18.60 -15.53 6.70
CA GLY A 125 -19.70 -16.37 6.22
C GLY A 125 -19.88 -17.54 7.17
N ILE A 126 -21.10 -17.73 7.66
CA ILE A 126 -21.45 -18.74 8.65
C ILE A 126 -22.54 -19.60 8.05
N ASP A 127 -22.33 -20.91 8.07
CA ASP A 127 -23.33 -21.89 7.71
C ASP A 127 -23.87 -22.51 9.00
N ALA A 128 -25.05 -22.06 9.40
CA ALA A 128 -25.74 -22.55 10.59
C ALA A 128 -27.02 -23.27 10.17
N ASP A 129 -27.62 -24.05 11.06
CA ASP A 129 -28.89 -24.76 10.82
C ASP A 129 -30.02 -23.84 10.30
N SER A 130 -29.94 -22.55 10.63
CA SER A 130 -30.89 -21.51 10.19
C SER A 130 -30.62 -20.93 8.79
N GLY A 131 -29.65 -21.50 8.06
CA GLY A 131 -29.19 -21.06 6.75
C GLY A 131 -27.92 -20.20 6.79
N GLN A 132 -27.38 -19.92 5.60
CA GLN A 132 -26.16 -19.14 5.42
C GLN A 132 -26.37 -17.68 5.85
N ARG A 133 -25.50 -17.19 6.73
CA ARG A 133 -25.52 -15.82 7.25
C ARG A 133 -24.15 -15.16 7.09
N THR A 134 -24.16 -13.84 6.95
CA THR A 134 -22.91 -13.06 6.93
C THR A 134 -22.85 -12.13 8.13
N VAL A 135 -21.72 -12.17 8.83
CA VAL A 135 -21.47 -11.33 10.01
C VAL A 135 -20.28 -10.43 9.72
N LYS A 136 -20.57 -9.12 9.61
CA LYS A 136 -19.55 -8.08 9.47
C LYS A 136 -19.14 -7.51 10.83
N LEU A 137 -17.85 -7.57 11.13
CA LEU A 137 -17.20 -7.03 12.32
C LEU A 137 -16.22 -5.94 11.87
N THR A 138 -16.49 -4.69 12.23
CA THR A 138 -15.62 -3.56 11.89
C THR A 138 -14.87 -3.12 13.14
N ASN A 139 -13.54 -3.10 13.09
CA ASN A 139 -12.69 -2.58 14.15
C ASN A 139 -11.86 -1.39 13.63
N ARG A 140 -11.59 -0.41 14.51
CA ARG A 140 -10.71 0.72 14.22
C ARG A 140 -9.61 0.78 15.25
N LEU A 141 -8.39 0.55 14.78
CA LEU A 141 -7.19 0.45 15.59
C LEU A 141 -6.38 1.74 15.46
N PRO A 142 -5.96 2.38 16.56
CA PRO A 142 -4.86 3.33 16.53
C PRO A 142 -3.61 2.72 15.89
N VAL A 143 -2.76 3.54 15.29
CA VAL A 143 -1.47 3.03 14.80
C VAL A 143 -0.67 2.46 15.97
N PHE A 144 -0.04 1.30 15.76
CA PHE A 144 0.78 0.58 16.75
C PHE A 144 0.03 -0.02 17.95
N SER A 145 -1.31 0.05 18.00
CA SER A 145 -2.06 -0.71 19.01
C SER A 145 -2.13 -2.19 18.60
N ALA A 146 -1.98 -3.10 19.57
CA ALA A 146 -2.25 -4.52 19.35
C ALA A 146 -3.70 -4.72 18.86
N ASP A 147 -3.90 -5.59 17.87
CA ASP A 147 -5.25 -5.90 17.40
C ASP A 147 -5.88 -6.95 18.34
N PRO A 148 -6.96 -6.63 19.06
CA PRO A 148 -7.64 -7.60 19.91
C PRO A 148 -8.28 -8.77 19.13
N LEU A 149 -8.39 -8.68 17.79
CA LEU A 149 -8.94 -9.74 16.94
C LEU A 149 -7.86 -10.62 16.30
N ASP A 150 -6.57 -10.35 16.50
CA ASP A 150 -5.52 -11.02 15.73
C ASP A 150 -5.48 -12.53 15.98
N GLU A 151 -5.58 -12.96 17.24
CA GLU A 151 -5.63 -14.38 17.62
C GLU A 151 -6.84 -15.09 17.01
N LEU A 152 -8.02 -14.48 17.06
CA LEU A 152 -9.22 -15.03 16.41
C LEU A 152 -9.02 -15.18 14.91
N ILE A 153 -8.49 -14.14 14.25
CA ILE A 153 -8.25 -14.13 12.80
C ILE A 153 -7.28 -15.25 12.43
N GLU A 154 -6.19 -15.42 13.17
CA GLU A 154 -5.20 -16.46 12.93
C GLU A 154 -5.82 -17.86 13.03
N ARG A 155 -6.59 -18.13 14.09
CA ARG A 155 -7.28 -19.42 14.29
C ARG A 155 -8.28 -19.72 13.19
N LEU A 156 -9.12 -18.75 12.82
CA LEU A 156 -10.08 -18.90 11.72
C LEU A 156 -9.37 -19.12 10.38
N CYS A 157 -8.27 -18.40 10.12
CA CYS A 157 -7.47 -18.60 8.91
C CYS A 157 -6.88 -20.02 8.86
N GLU A 158 -6.38 -20.52 9.99
CA GLU A 158 -5.76 -21.84 10.06
C GLU A 158 -6.78 -22.97 9.93
N GLN A 159 -7.96 -22.81 10.55
CA GLN A 159 -9.06 -23.75 10.42
C GLN A 159 -9.57 -23.83 8.97
N LEU A 160 -9.82 -22.69 8.33
CA LEU A 160 -10.29 -22.63 6.93
C LEU A 160 -9.23 -23.18 5.96
N ARG A 161 -7.95 -22.91 6.24
CA ARG A 161 -6.83 -23.50 5.48
C ARG A 161 -6.84 -25.03 5.59
N SER A 162 -6.92 -25.55 6.81
CA SER A 162 -6.93 -27.00 7.07
C SER A 162 -8.11 -27.69 6.37
N ARG A 163 -9.30 -27.08 6.42
CA ARG A 163 -10.48 -27.57 5.71
C ARG A 163 -10.26 -27.60 4.20
N ALA A 164 -9.71 -26.53 3.62
CA ALA A 164 -9.45 -26.43 2.19
C ALA A 164 -8.41 -27.45 1.70
N VAL A 165 -7.34 -27.69 2.48
CA VAL A 165 -6.35 -28.73 2.17
C VAL A 165 -7.01 -30.12 2.18
N ASN A 166 -7.83 -30.43 3.20
CA ASN A 166 -8.57 -31.69 3.25
C ASN A 166 -9.54 -31.85 2.07
N GLN A 167 -10.23 -30.78 1.66
CA GLN A 167 -11.10 -30.80 0.48
C GLN A 167 -10.31 -31.11 -0.80
N LEU A 168 -9.16 -30.46 -1.02
CA LEU A 168 -8.31 -30.73 -2.17
C LEU A 168 -7.76 -32.17 -2.16
N ALA A 169 -7.39 -32.70 -1.00
CA ALA A 169 -6.97 -34.09 -0.84
C ALA A 169 -8.08 -35.09 -1.21
N MET A 170 -9.33 -34.75 -0.89
CA MET A 170 -10.54 -35.50 -1.27
C MET A 170 -11.00 -35.23 -2.71
N HIS A 171 -10.21 -34.55 -3.54
CA HIS A 171 -10.55 -34.19 -4.93
C HIS A 171 -11.79 -33.30 -5.04
N GLN A 172 -12.14 -32.59 -3.97
CA GLN A 172 -13.20 -31.59 -3.97
C GLN A 172 -12.65 -30.22 -4.38
N THR A 173 -13.56 -29.36 -4.85
CA THR A 173 -13.23 -27.99 -5.24
C THR A 173 -13.35 -27.07 -4.03
N VAL A 174 -12.32 -26.27 -3.78
CA VAL A 174 -12.33 -25.17 -2.83
C VAL A 174 -12.84 -23.92 -3.54
N GLU A 175 -13.83 -23.24 -2.97
CA GLU A 175 -14.44 -22.07 -3.60
C GLU A 175 -14.18 -20.79 -2.82
N GLY A 176 -14.01 -19.69 -3.54
CA GLY A 176 -14.08 -18.33 -3.02
C GLY A 176 -15.01 -17.47 -3.86
N GLU A 177 -14.98 -16.17 -3.64
CA GLU A 177 -15.75 -15.24 -4.48
C GLU A 177 -14.98 -14.97 -5.78
N SER A 178 -15.60 -15.34 -6.90
CA SER A 178 -15.04 -15.24 -8.26
C SER A 178 -13.85 -16.16 -8.54
N TRP A 179 -13.60 -17.18 -7.72
CA TRP A 179 -12.59 -18.21 -8.02
C TRP A 179 -12.96 -19.58 -7.44
N ARG A 180 -12.48 -20.63 -8.10
CA ARG A 180 -12.62 -22.03 -7.71
C ARG A 180 -11.29 -22.74 -7.94
N LEU A 181 -10.80 -23.45 -6.94
CA LEU A 181 -9.56 -24.20 -7.01
C LEU A 181 -9.86 -25.67 -6.83
N ASN A 182 -9.52 -26.48 -7.83
CA ASN A 182 -9.38 -27.92 -7.65
C ASN A 182 -7.90 -28.30 -7.79
N ARG A 183 -7.60 -29.60 -7.71
CA ARG A 183 -6.22 -30.10 -7.74
C ARG A 183 -5.46 -29.77 -9.04
N GLU A 184 -6.17 -29.67 -10.16
CA GLU A 184 -5.56 -29.51 -11.48
C GLU A 184 -5.64 -28.08 -12.00
N ASN A 185 -6.69 -27.34 -11.65
CA ASN A 185 -7.05 -26.08 -12.25
C ASN A 185 -7.55 -25.07 -11.23
N LEU A 186 -7.15 -23.82 -11.43
CA LEU A 186 -7.71 -22.64 -10.81
C LEU A 186 -8.61 -21.94 -11.84
N THR A 187 -9.91 -21.92 -11.60
CA THR A 187 -10.89 -21.23 -12.43
C THR A 187 -11.26 -19.89 -11.79
N VAL A 188 -11.16 -18.81 -12.56
CA VAL A 188 -11.37 -17.44 -12.06
C VAL A 188 -12.36 -16.69 -12.94
N GLN A 189 -13.36 -16.07 -12.32
CA GLN A 189 -14.36 -15.26 -13.01
C GLN A 189 -13.92 -13.78 -13.04
N LEU A 190 -13.36 -13.34 -14.16
CA LEU A 190 -12.90 -11.96 -14.37
C LEU A 190 -13.95 -11.16 -15.14
N SER A 191 -14.76 -10.36 -14.43
CA SER A 191 -15.81 -9.46 -14.96
C SER A 191 -16.85 -10.07 -15.91
N ARG A 192 -16.44 -10.58 -17.07
CA ARG A 192 -17.27 -11.22 -18.11
C ARG A 192 -16.65 -12.50 -18.68
N GLN A 193 -15.44 -12.87 -18.27
CA GLN A 193 -14.71 -14.02 -18.81
C GLN A 193 -14.31 -14.95 -17.68
N GLU A 194 -14.58 -16.24 -17.85
CA GLU A 194 -14.04 -17.30 -17.01
C GLU A 194 -12.67 -17.69 -17.56
N VAL A 195 -11.65 -17.65 -16.71
CA VAL A 195 -10.26 -17.99 -17.05
C VAL A 195 -9.87 -19.19 -16.21
N THR A 196 -9.61 -20.32 -16.88
CA THR A 196 -9.14 -21.55 -16.24
C THR A 196 -7.63 -21.66 -16.41
N LEU A 197 -6.89 -21.70 -15.30
CA LEU A 197 -5.44 -21.80 -15.25
C LEU A 197 -5.04 -23.16 -14.68
N PRO A 198 -4.30 -24.00 -15.43
CA PRO A 198 -3.71 -25.21 -14.85
C PRO A 198 -2.79 -24.84 -13.69
N VAL A 199 -2.96 -25.46 -12.52
CA VAL A 199 -2.10 -25.25 -11.34
C VAL A 199 -0.61 -25.40 -11.67
N PRO A 200 -0.17 -26.39 -12.49
CA PRO A 200 1.24 -26.50 -12.89
C PRO A 200 1.77 -25.29 -13.67
N SER A 201 0.90 -24.58 -14.41
CA SER A 201 1.28 -23.40 -15.20
C SER A 201 1.45 -22.13 -14.36
N ILE A 202 1.02 -22.15 -13.09
CA ILE A 202 1.14 -21.03 -12.17
C ILE A 202 2.59 -20.91 -11.74
N SER A 203 3.25 -19.84 -12.18
CA SER A 203 4.64 -19.55 -11.83
C SER A 203 4.76 -18.82 -10.50
N ALA A 204 3.68 -18.16 -10.06
CA ALA A 204 3.69 -17.22 -8.95
C ALA A 204 2.29 -16.95 -8.39
N VAL A 205 2.21 -16.80 -7.08
CA VAL A 205 1.09 -16.14 -6.41
C VAL A 205 1.65 -15.23 -5.34
N GLU A 206 1.35 -13.93 -5.41
CA GLU A 206 1.82 -12.95 -4.43
C GLU A 206 0.71 -11.98 -4.08
N THR A 207 0.69 -11.54 -2.83
CA THR A 207 -0.19 -10.48 -2.36
C THR A 207 0.53 -9.15 -2.52
N ILE A 208 0.01 -8.28 -3.38
CA ILE A 208 0.57 -6.94 -3.65
C ILE A 208 -0.53 -5.91 -3.41
N GLY A 209 -0.32 -5.04 -2.42
CA GLY A 209 -1.34 -4.09 -1.99
C GLY A 209 -2.60 -4.80 -1.47
N GLN A 210 -3.76 -4.48 -2.05
CA GLN A 210 -5.05 -5.09 -1.72
C GLN A 210 -5.47 -6.18 -2.70
N GLU A 211 -4.53 -6.72 -3.48
CA GLU A 211 -4.80 -7.72 -4.52
C GLU A 211 -3.90 -8.95 -4.37
N VAL A 212 -4.46 -10.13 -4.62
CA VAL A 212 -3.70 -11.34 -4.96
C VAL A 212 -3.48 -11.34 -6.46
N ARG A 213 -2.22 -11.39 -6.85
CA ARG A 213 -1.80 -11.46 -8.25
C ARG A 213 -1.26 -12.86 -8.54
N ILE A 214 -1.65 -13.41 -9.67
CA ILE A 214 -1.27 -14.75 -10.12
C ILE A 214 -0.62 -14.63 -11.49
N TRP A 215 0.58 -15.17 -11.61
CA TRP A 215 1.32 -15.20 -12.86
C TRP A 215 1.41 -16.62 -13.38
N THR A 216 1.38 -16.75 -14.70
CA THR A 216 1.65 -18.00 -15.38
C THR A 216 3.07 -18.02 -15.92
N GLU A 217 3.53 -19.18 -16.31
CA GLU A 217 4.77 -19.36 -17.04
C GLU A 217 4.84 -18.50 -18.32
N GLY A 218 5.99 -17.88 -18.57
CA GLY A 218 6.25 -17.04 -19.75
C GLY A 218 5.56 -15.68 -19.78
N ASN A 219 4.61 -15.39 -18.87
CA ASN A 219 3.90 -14.12 -18.84
C ASN A 219 4.44 -13.21 -17.72
N PRO A 220 5.09 -12.08 -18.05
CA PRO A 220 5.55 -11.15 -17.02
C PRO A 220 4.38 -10.43 -16.34
N ARG A 221 3.19 -10.35 -16.94
CA ARG A 221 2.02 -9.74 -16.32
C ARG A 221 1.22 -10.78 -15.54
N ALA A 222 0.67 -10.35 -14.40
CA ALA A 222 -0.31 -11.14 -13.68
C ALA A 222 -1.52 -11.40 -14.59
N VAL A 223 -1.83 -12.67 -14.84
CA VAL A 223 -2.96 -13.11 -15.66
C VAL A 223 -4.26 -12.91 -14.88
N VAL A 224 -4.20 -13.12 -13.57
CA VAL A 224 -5.33 -12.92 -12.67
C VAL A 224 -4.95 -11.90 -11.60
N ARG A 225 -5.89 -11.00 -11.30
CA ARG A 225 -5.85 -10.06 -10.17
C ARG A 225 -7.16 -10.18 -9.40
N LEU A 226 -7.08 -10.60 -8.14
CA LEU A 226 -8.23 -10.79 -7.26
C LEU A 226 -8.10 -9.86 -6.08
N SER A 227 -9.18 -9.16 -5.72
CA SER A 227 -9.17 -8.29 -4.54
C SER A 227 -9.14 -9.13 -3.26
N LEU A 228 -8.29 -8.76 -2.30
CA LEU A 228 -8.28 -9.36 -0.95
C LEU A 228 -9.60 -9.10 -0.20
N ALA A 229 -10.37 -8.11 -0.65
CA ALA A 229 -11.68 -7.80 -0.10
C ALA A 229 -12.78 -8.77 -0.56
N THR A 230 -12.47 -9.79 -1.35
CA THR A 230 -13.43 -10.84 -1.74
C THR A 230 -13.25 -12.10 -0.90
N ARG A 231 -14.33 -12.87 -0.80
CA ARG A 231 -14.44 -14.09 0.03
C ARG A 231 -13.30 -15.08 -0.23
N ASN A 232 -12.61 -15.47 0.85
CA ASN A 232 -11.53 -16.46 0.89
C ASN A 232 -10.32 -16.17 0.00
N THR A 233 -10.20 -15.01 -0.66
CA THR A 233 -9.08 -14.74 -1.59
C THR A 233 -7.71 -14.78 -0.91
N TRP A 234 -7.63 -14.45 0.38
CA TRP A 234 -6.41 -14.57 1.20
C TRP A 234 -5.87 -16.01 1.30
N LEU A 235 -6.71 -17.01 1.03
CA LEU A 235 -6.37 -18.43 1.12
C LEU A 235 -5.55 -18.90 -0.09
N LEU A 236 -5.77 -18.34 -1.28
CA LEU A 236 -5.05 -18.68 -2.52
C LEU A 236 -3.53 -18.67 -2.39
N PRO A 237 -2.87 -17.60 -1.92
CA PRO A 237 -1.41 -17.60 -1.76
C PRO A 237 -0.95 -18.65 -0.75
N ARG A 238 -1.75 -18.99 0.26
CA ARG A 238 -1.39 -20.03 1.24
C ARG A 238 -1.46 -21.42 0.63
N LEU A 239 -2.51 -21.72 -0.13
CA LEU A 239 -2.69 -23.02 -0.78
C LEU A 239 -1.70 -23.24 -1.93
N LEU A 240 -1.40 -22.20 -2.72
CA LEU A 240 -0.60 -22.33 -3.94
C LEU A 240 0.91 -22.11 -3.74
N VAL A 241 1.35 -21.46 -2.66
CA VAL A 241 2.79 -21.18 -2.42
C VAL A 241 3.36 -21.99 -1.26
N ARG A 242 2.62 -22.07 -0.14
CA ARG A 242 3.16 -22.62 1.10
C ARG A 242 2.96 -24.11 1.25
N ASP A 243 2.02 -24.70 0.53
CA ASP A 243 1.72 -26.12 0.68
C ASP A 243 2.51 -26.94 -0.36
N PRO A 244 3.65 -27.55 0.04
CA PRO A 244 4.44 -28.34 -0.88
C PRO A 244 3.66 -29.53 -1.41
N GLU A 245 2.62 -30.03 -0.73
CA GLU A 245 1.80 -31.11 -1.27
C GLU A 245 1.07 -30.63 -2.52
N VAL A 246 0.38 -29.48 -2.46
CA VAL A 246 -0.32 -28.91 -3.61
C VAL A 246 0.64 -28.59 -4.77
N VAL A 247 1.82 -28.03 -4.46
CA VAL A 247 2.82 -27.64 -5.47
C VAL A 247 3.54 -28.84 -6.07
N ASN A 248 3.94 -29.82 -5.25
CA ASN A 248 4.67 -31.00 -5.71
C ASN A 248 3.78 -31.96 -6.51
N LEU A 249 2.47 -31.99 -6.23
CA LEU A 249 1.52 -32.74 -7.01
C LEU A 249 1.32 -32.17 -8.43
N ALA A 250 1.57 -30.88 -8.62
CA ALA A 250 1.39 -30.19 -9.88
C ALA A 250 2.64 -30.23 -10.78
N ARG A 251 3.85 -30.18 -10.22
CA ARG A 251 5.09 -30.17 -11.03
C ARG A 251 5.50 -31.56 -11.49
N LYS A 252 5.59 -31.75 -12.81
CA LYS A 252 6.23 -32.94 -13.37
C LYS A 252 7.74 -32.88 -13.10
N PRO A 253 8.36 -33.92 -12.51
CA PRO A 253 9.79 -33.95 -12.28
C PRO A 253 10.53 -33.88 -13.62
N GLY A 254 11.43 -32.89 -13.78
CA GLY A 254 12.31 -32.74 -14.94
C GLY A 254 11.94 -31.63 -15.92
N GLU A 255 10.86 -30.87 -15.68
CA GLU A 255 10.54 -29.71 -16.50
C GLU A 255 11.55 -28.57 -16.24
N LYS A 256 12.28 -28.17 -17.30
CA LYS A 256 13.25 -27.08 -17.21
C LYS A 256 12.50 -25.80 -16.84
N PRO A 257 13.05 -24.95 -15.95
CA PRO A 257 12.42 -23.68 -15.66
C PRO A 257 12.26 -22.89 -16.96
N PRO A 258 11.10 -22.25 -17.18
CA PRO A 258 10.83 -21.45 -18.37
C PRO A 258 11.94 -20.48 -18.69
N VAL A 259 12.05 -20.11 -19.98
CA VAL A 259 12.80 -18.94 -20.41
C VAL A 259 12.20 -17.71 -19.69
N GLN A 260 12.84 -17.31 -18.60
CA GLN A 260 12.43 -16.16 -17.82
C GLN A 260 12.66 -14.89 -18.63
N TYR A 261 11.64 -14.04 -18.72
CA TYR A 261 11.80 -12.67 -19.16
C TYR A 261 12.96 -12.05 -18.39
N HIS A 262 13.90 -11.34 -19.04
CA HIS A 262 15.17 -10.99 -18.41
C HIS A 262 15.05 -10.08 -17.16
N LEU A 263 13.91 -9.40 -16.96
CA LEU A 263 13.62 -8.64 -15.74
C LEU A 263 12.72 -9.39 -14.74
N GLY A 264 12.15 -10.54 -15.11
CA GLY A 264 11.19 -11.30 -14.31
C GLY A 264 9.77 -10.75 -14.38
N ARG A 265 8.94 -11.20 -13.43
CA ARG A 265 7.51 -10.86 -13.28
C ARG A 265 7.34 -9.37 -12.98
N ILE A 266 6.29 -8.74 -13.52
CA ILE A 266 5.88 -7.37 -13.20
C ILE A 266 5.12 -7.42 -11.87
N LEU A 267 5.73 -6.82 -10.86
CA LEU A 267 5.20 -6.72 -9.51
C LEU A 267 4.31 -5.48 -9.36
N PHE A 268 4.71 -4.39 -10.00
CA PHE A 268 4.03 -3.10 -9.94
C PHE A 268 3.97 -2.49 -11.33
N GLU A 269 2.81 -1.97 -11.72
CA GLU A 269 2.61 -1.28 -12.99
C GLU A 269 1.83 0.00 -12.73
N ARG A 270 2.47 1.15 -12.99
CA ARG A 270 1.81 2.44 -12.96
C ARG A 270 1.69 2.98 -14.38
N THR A 271 0.46 3.06 -14.86
CA THR A 271 0.14 3.77 -16.10
C THR A 271 -0.10 5.26 -15.79
N SER A 272 0.05 6.11 -16.80
CA SER A 272 -0.46 7.48 -16.69
C SER A 272 -1.95 7.42 -16.35
N GLY A 273 -2.39 8.13 -15.30
CA GLY A 273 -3.80 8.13 -14.90
C GLY A 273 -4.71 8.51 -16.08
N PRO A 274 -5.92 7.92 -16.17
CA PRO A 274 -6.83 8.15 -17.28
C PRO A 274 -7.21 9.63 -17.42
N VAL A 275 -7.13 10.40 -16.32
CA VAL A 275 -7.44 11.84 -16.28
C VAL A 275 -6.59 12.64 -17.26
N ALA A 276 -5.27 12.42 -17.32
CA ALA A 276 -4.41 13.18 -18.23
C ALA A 276 -4.75 12.86 -19.69
N SER A 277 -4.91 11.58 -20.01
CA SER A 277 -5.33 11.14 -21.34
C SER A 277 -6.72 11.68 -21.72
N LEU A 278 -7.67 11.65 -20.79
CA LEU A 278 -9.03 12.13 -20.98
C LEU A 278 -9.05 13.65 -21.15
N LEU A 279 -8.23 14.39 -20.41
CA LEU A 279 -8.08 15.84 -20.58
C LEU A 279 -7.55 16.19 -21.99
N PHE A 280 -6.48 15.53 -22.43
CA PHE A 280 -5.97 15.72 -23.80
C PHE A 280 -7.00 15.33 -24.87
N LEU A 281 -7.76 14.26 -24.65
CA LEU A 281 -8.85 13.84 -25.53
C LEU A 281 -9.96 14.90 -25.59
N MET A 282 -10.41 15.41 -24.44
CA MET A 282 -11.47 16.43 -24.36
C MET A 282 -11.03 17.76 -25.01
N ILE A 283 -9.80 18.22 -24.74
CA ILE A 283 -9.24 19.42 -25.38
C ILE A 283 -9.13 19.21 -26.90
N GLY A 284 -8.63 18.04 -27.32
CA GLY A 284 -8.52 17.70 -28.75
C GLY A 284 -9.87 17.70 -29.46
N LEU A 285 -10.89 17.08 -28.87
CA LEU A 285 -12.25 17.05 -29.42
C LEU A 285 -12.90 18.44 -29.47
N LEU A 286 -12.72 19.26 -28.42
CA LEU A 286 -13.22 20.63 -28.40
C LEU A 286 -12.59 21.47 -29.51
N LEU A 287 -11.27 21.39 -29.68
CA LEU A 287 -10.55 22.10 -30.74
C LEU A 287 -10.93 21.58 -32.14
N ALA A 288 -11.22 20.29 -32.30
CA ALA A 288 -11.72 19.73 -33.55
C ALA A 288 -13.09 20.33 -33.92
N MET A 289 -14.00 20.40 -32.95
CA MET A 289 -15.32 21.00 -33.19
C MET A 289 -15.21 22.49 -33.55
N LEU A 290 -14.35 23.25 -32.86
CA LEU A 290 -14.09 24.66 -33.19
C LEU A 290 -13.44 24.82 -34.57
N SER A 291 -12.51 23.95 -34.95
CA SER A 291 -11.90 23.92 -36.29
C SER A 291 -12.96 23.69 -37.39
N ILE A 292 -13.84 22.69 -37.22
CA ILE A 292 -14.91 22.40 -38.20
C ILE A 292 -15.90 23.56 -38.30
N MET A 293 -16.30 24.14 -37.15
CA MET A 293 -17.24 25.26 -37.12
C MET A 293 -16.65 26.52 -37.78
N THR A 294 -15.39 26.86 -37.47
CA THR A 294 -14.69 28.01 -38.07
C THR A 294 -14.46 27.82 -39.56
N LEU A 295 -14.10 26.60 -40.00
CA LEU A 295 -13.96 26.27 -41.41
C LEU A 295 -15.30 26.46 -42.15
N PHE A 296 -16.40 25.97 -41.59
CA PHE A 296 -17.72 26.09 -42.20
C PHE A 296 -18.15 27.56 -42.37
N ILE A 297 -17.94 28.39 -41.35
CA ILE A 297 -18.23 29.83 -41.39
C ILE A 297 -17.33 30.53 -42.42
N ALA A 298 -16.02 30.26 -42.39
CA ALA A 298 -15.04 30.90 -43.27
C ALA A 298 -15.27 30.57 -44.75
N VAL A 299 -15.60 29.32 -45.06
CA VAL A 299 -15.94 28.89 -46.43
C VAL A 299 -17.21 29.60 -46.91
N ARG A 300 -18.21 29.74 -46.05
CA ARG A 300 -19.45 30.45 -46.40
C ARG A 300 -19.25 31.95 -46.61
N ALA A 301 -18.34 32.56 -45.84
CA ALA A 301 -18.03 33.98 -45.92
C ALA A 301 -16.93 34.32 -46.96
N MET A 302 -16.29 33.32 -47.57
CA MET A 302 -15.11 33.47 -48.43
C MET A 302 -13.93 34.22 -47.75
N GLU A 303 -13.79 34.08 -46.44
CA GLU A 303 -12.72 34.74 -45.70
C GLU A 303 -11.47 33.86 -45.56
N PRO A 304 -10.33 34.20 -46.20
CA PRO A 304 -9.13 33.35 -46.20
C PRO A 304 -8.51 33.21 -44.79
N VAL A 305 -8.65 34.23 -43.94
CA VAL A 305 -8.13 34.23 -42.57
C VAL A 305 -8.80 33.14 -41.72
N GLY A 306 -10.13 32.99 -41.85
CA GLY A 306 -10.88 31.97 -41.12
C GLY A 306 -10.49 30.54 -41.51
N ILE A 307 -10.15 30.32 -42.80
CA ILE A 307 -9.64 29.03 -43.27
C ILE A 307 -8.29 28.71 -42.62
N VAL A 308 -7.34 29.66 -42.62
CA VAL A 308 -6.02 29.44 -41.98
C VAL A 308 -6.16 29.14 -40.49
N LEU A 309 -7.00 29.90 -39.77
CA LEU A 309 -7.28 29.66 -38.35
C LEU A 309 -7.88 28.27 -38.11
N SER A 310 -8.83 27.85 -38.95
CA SER A 310 -9.43 26.52 -38.84
C SER A 310 -8.42 25.39 -39.02
N VAL A 311 -7.48 25.53 -39.98
CA VAL A 311 -6.40 24.56 -40.22
C VAL A 311 -5.45 24.50 -39.02
N MET A 312 -5.07 25.65 -38.45
CA MET A 312 -4.23 25.70 -37.25
C MET A 312 -4.89 25.02 -36.05
N LEU A 313 -6.18 25.30 -35.80
CA LEU A 313 -6.94 24.61 -34.76
C LEU A 313 -7.03 23.09 -35.01
N GLY A 314 -7.17 22.67 -36.28
CA GLY A 314 -7.17 21.26 -36.68
C GLY A 314 -5.83 20.56 -36.40
N ILE A 315 -4.71 21.24 -36.65
CA ILE A 315 -3.36 20.71 -36.34
C ILE A 315 -3.17 20.56 -34.83
N ILE A 316 -3.54 21.58 -34.04
CA ILE A 316 -3.42 21.53 -32.57
C ILE A 316 -4.33 20.42 -32.01
N SER A 317 -5.57 20.32 -32.50
CA SER A 317 -6.50 19.24 -32.15
C SER A 317 -5.90 17.86 -32.42
N THR A 318 -5.36 17.65 -33.61
CA THR A 318 -4.70 16.39 -34.00
C THR A 318 -3.50 16.08 -33.08
N GLY A 319 -2.69 17.10 -32.76
CA GLY A 319 -1.61 17.00 -31.78
C GLY A 319 -2.07 16.57 -30.39
N CYS A 320 -3.18 17.15 -29.90
CA CYS A 320 -3.79 16.77 -28.61
C CYS A 320 -4.31 15.32 -28.63
N LEU A 321 -4.94 14.86 -29.71
CA LEU A 321 -5.43 13.48 -29.84
C LEU A 321 -4.29 12.47 -29.90
N ILE A 322 -3.24 12.76 -30.67
CA ILE A 322 -2.00 11.95 -30.68
C ILE A 322 -1.38 11.95 -29.28
N GLY A 323 -1.34 13.11 -28.62
CA GLY A 323 -0.90 13.26 -27.23
C GLY A 323 -1.69 12.37 -26.28
N ALA A 324 -3.02 12.34 -26.36
CA ALA A 324 -3.87 11.49 -25.55
C ALA A 324 -3.54 9.99 -25.73
N PHE A 325 -3.29 9.55 -26.97
CA PHE A 325 -2.91 8.18 -27.27
C PHE A 325 -1.49 7.84 -26.80
N ARG A 326 -0.53 8.77 -26.97
CA ARG A 326 0.85 8.63 -26.52
C ARG A 326 0.96 8.60 -25.00
N VAL A 327 0.22 9.46 -24.30
CA VAL A 327 0.17 9.49 -22.83
C VAL A 327 -0.30 8.14 -22.29
N ARG A 328 -1.33 7.52 -22.87
CA ARG A 328 -1.80 6.16 -22.47
C ARG A 328 -0.72 5.08 -22.55
N ARG A 329 0.30 5.26 -23.40
CA ARG A 329 1.42 4.32 -23.52
C ARG A 329 2.51 4.53 -22.47
N ILE A 330 2.48 5.65 -21.75
CA ILE A 330 3.44 5.91 -20.67
C ILE A 330 3.14 4.94 -19.53
N ARG A 331 4.10 4.07 -19.25
CA ARG A 331 4.04 3.12 -18.15
C ARG A 331 5.37 3.05 -17.42
N PHE A 332 5.27 2.83 -16.12
CA PHE A 332 6.40 2.52 -15.26
C PHE A 332 6.11 1.15 -14.63
N CYS A 333 6.95 0.17 -14.95
CA CYS A 333 6.83 -1.19 -14.47
C CYS A 333 8.01 -1.51 -13.56
N CYS A 334 7.74 -2.07 -12.40
CA CYS A 334 8.76 -2.68 -11.57
C CYS A 334 8.63 -4.18 -11.68
N HIS A 335 9.74 -4.79 -12.06
CA HIS A 335 9.88 -6.22 -12.15
C HIS A 335 10.68 -6.75 -10.96
N GLU A 336 10.83 -8.07 -10.90
CA GLU A 336 11.59 -8.74 -9.85
C GLU A 336 13.10 -8.46 -9.88
N HIS A 337 13.64 -8.28 -11.09
CA HIS A 337 15.06 -8.14 -11.33
C HIS A 337 15.43 -6.79 -11.95
N GLY A 338 14.47 -5.88 -12.12
CA GLY A 338 14.74 -4.53 -12.60
C GLY A 338 13.49 -3.69 -12.79
N ILE A 339 13.66 -2.56 -13.45
CA ILE A 339 12.59 -1.61 -13.75
C ILE A 339 12.53 -1.33 -15.24
N GLU A 340 11.34 -1.08 -15.74
CA GLU A 340 11.07 -0.65 -17.11
C GLU A 340 10.30 0.68 -17.06
N ARG A 341 10.74 1.66 -17.84
CA ARG A 341 9.99 2.89 -18.10
C ARG A 341 9.75 3.02 -19.59
N VAL A 342 8.49 3.08 -19.97
CA VAL A 342 8.08 3.47 -21.31
C VAL A 342 7.64 4.92 -21.26
N THR A 343 8.34 5.77 -21.99
CA THR A 343 7.97 7.16 -22.25
C THR A 343 7.29 7.27 -23.62
N ILE A 344 6.98 8.48 -24.05
CA ILE A 344 6.38 8.76 -25.37
C ILE A 344 7.29 8.28 -26.51
N THR A 345 8.61 8.38 -26.32
CA THR A 345 9.62 8.21 -27.37
C THR A 345 10.57 7.03 -27.12
N ALA A 346 10.76 6.61 -25.87
CA ALA A 346 11.76 5.62 -25.50
C ALA A 346 11.23 4.58 -24.53
N ARG A 347 11.76 3.37 -24.63
CA ARG A 347 11.68 2.33 -23.60
C ARG A 347 13.06 2.23 -22.95
N GLN A 348 13.09 2.37 -21.63
CA GLN A 348 14.30 2.25 -20.83
C GLN A 348 14.12 1.08 -19.86
N GLU A 349 15.13 0.24 -19.77
CA GLU A 349 15.17 -0.90 -18.87
C GLU A 349 16.45 -0.82 -18.05
N LEU A 350 16.32 -1.07 -16.75
CA LEU A 350 17.44 -1.01 -15.82
C LEU A 350 17.36 -2.19 -14.84
N PRO A 351 18.19 -3.24 -15.02
CA PRO A 351 18.32 -4.32 -14.06
C PRO A 351 18.73 -3.79 -12.68
N TYR A 352 18.21 -4.36 -11.60
CA TYR A 352 18.59 -3.98 -10.24
C TYR A 352 20.08 -4.20 -9.96
N SER A 353 20.73 -5.12 -10.71
CA SER A 353 22.17 -5.37 -10.63
C SER A 353 23.02 -4.23 -11.19
N SER A 354 22.48 -3.37 -12.05
CA SER A 354 23.18 -2.21 -12.63
C SER A 354 22.80 -0.88 -11.98
N ILE A 355 21.98 -0.87 -10.93
CA ILE A 355 21.60 0.37 -10.22
C ILE A 355 22.64 0.66 -9.14
N ASP A 356 23.43 1.70 -9.30
CA ASP A 356 24.42 2.10 -8.28
C ASP A 356 23.94 3.26 -7.42
N VAL A 357 22.93 3.99 -7.90
CA VAL A 357 22.32 5.12 -7.21
C VAL A 357 20.82 4.91 -7.19
N PHE A 358 20.27 4.79 -5.98
CA PHE A 358 18.84 4.79 -5.71
C PHE A 358 18.49 5.91 -4.74
N SER A 359 17.60 6.81 -5.14
CA SER A 359 17.02 7.83 -4.26
C SER A 359 15.51 7.67 -4.24
N PHE A 360 14.94 7.81 -3.04
CA PHE A 360 13.50 7.78 -2.80
C PHE A 360 13.14 8.98 -1.93
N GLU A 361 12.32 9.88 -2.46
CA GLU A 361 11.78 11.03 -1.75
C GLU A 361 10.26 10.91 -1.68
N SER A 362 9.71 11.10 -0.47
CA SER A 362 8.27 11.18 -0.23
C SER A 362 7.97 12.54 0.39
N ARG A 363 7.37 13.43 -0.39
CA ARG A 363 7.06 14.80 0.01
C ARG A 363 5.56 14.99 0.16
N ARG A 364 5.11 15.25 1.39
CA ARG A 364 3.72 15.66 1.66
C ARG A 364 3.47 17.06 1.14
N ASN A 365 2.43 17.22 0.34
CA ASN A 365 2.00 18.50 -0.19
C ASN A 365 0.84 19.03 0.65
N HIS A 366 0.95 20.31 1.02
CA HIS A 366 -0.10 21.05 1.70
C HIS A 366 -0.47 22.27 0.86
N SER A 367 -1.76 22.53 0.72
CA SER A 367 -2.30 23.77 0.16
C SER A 367 -3.21 24.39 1.20
N GLN A 368 -2.93 25.64 1.59
CA GLN A 368 -3.69 26.36 2.64
C GLN A 368 -3.79 25.56 3.96
N GLY A 369 -2.69 24.92 4.37
CA GLY A 369 -2.64 24.06 5.55
C GLY A 369 -3.32 22.70 5.41
N ARG A 370 -4.08 22.46 4.32
CA ARG A 370 -4.74 21.17 4.05
C ARG A 370 -3.85 20.26 3.23
N TYR A 371 -3.74 19.02 3.66
CA TYR A 371 -2.99 17.99 2.94
C TYR A 371 -3.69 17.64 1.62
N THR A 372 -2.99 17.77 0.49
CA THR A 372 -3.53 17.52 -0.86
C THR A 372 -3.05 16.20 -1.47
N GLY A 373 -1.92 15.68 -1.00
CA GLY A 373 -1.33 14.44 -1.47
C GLY A 373 0.13 14.31 -1.10
N THR A 374 0.73 13.17 -1.42
CA THR A 374 2.16 12.90 -1.26
C THR A 374 2.76 12.70 -2.64
N THR A 375 3.78 13.49 -2.98
CA THR A 375 4.61 13.30 -4.17
C THR A 375 5.75 12.36 -3.84
N TYR A 376 5.78 11.24 -4.55
CA TYR A 376 6.88 10.30 -4.55
C TYR A 376 7.80 10.61 -5.71
N THR A 377 9.10 10.66 -5.45
CA THR A 377 10.15 10.81 -6.46
C THR A 377 11.17 9.70 -6.28
N LEU A 378 11.35 8.92 -7.33
CA LEU A 378 12.27 7.79 -7.38
C LEU A 378 13.30 8.05 -8.48
N VAL A 379 14.57 7.91 -8.13
CA VAL A 379 15.70 8.05 -9.06
C VAL A 379 16.52 6.79 -9.03
N PHE A 380 16.70 6.19 -10.20
CA PHE A 380 17.53 5.01 -10.40
C PHE A 380 18.61 5.33 -11.42
N ALA A 381 19.88 5.21 -11.07
CA ALA A 381 20.97 5.48 -11.99
C ALA A 381 22.13 4.49 -11.81
N ASP A 382 22.87 4.31 -12.90
CA ASP A 382 24.12 3.55 -12.99
C ASP A 382 25.29 4.55 -12.88
N ARG A 383 26.28 4.29 -12.01
CA ARG A 383 27.43 5.19 -11.84
C ARG A 383 28.39 5.11 -13.01
N SER A 384 28.45 3.96 -13.69
CA SER A 384 29.43 3.69 -14.73
C SER A 384 29.06 4.29 -16.10
N ARG A 385 27.84 4.82 -16.24
CA ARG A 385 27.37 5.40 -17.50
C ARG A 385 27.47 6.92 -17.45
N GLU A 386 28.43 7.45 -18.21
CA GLU A 386 28.57 8.88 -18.51
C GLU A 386 27.19 9.50 -18.81
N GLN A 387 26.78 10.43 -17.95
CA GLN A 387 25.67 11.37 -18.10
C GLN A 387 24.38 10.84 -18.78
N GLY A 388 23.38 10.47 -17.97
CA GLY A 388 21.97 10.60 -18.38
C GLY A 388 21.15 9.33 -18.61
N ARG A 389 21.68 8.13 -18.32
CA ARG A 389 20.91 6.87 -18.39
C ARG A 389 20.29 6.47 -17.05
N GLY A 390 19.68 7.43 -16.36
CA GLY A 390 18.87 7.17 -15.17
C GLY A 390 17.38 7.06 -15.50
N ILE A 391 16.64 6.27 -14.73
CA ILE A 391 15.19 6.27 -14.73
C ILE A 391 14.71 7.19 -13.60
N PHE A 392 14.01 8.26 -13.98
CA PHE A 392 13.32 9.16 -13.06
C PHE A 392 11.82 8.86 -13.08
N PHE A 393 11.23 8.67 -11.91
CA PHE A 393 9.79 8.49 -11.77
C PHE A 393 9.26 9.42 -10.68
N SER A 394 8.21 10.17 -10.99
CA SER A 394 7.55 11.02 -10.01
C SER A 394 6.04 10.92 -10.15
N THR A 395 5.35 10.76 -9.02
CA THR A 395 3.89 10.66 -8.99
C THR A 395 3.34 11.28 -7.72
N THR A 396 2.16 11.89 -7.80
CA THR A 396 1.44 12.41 -6.63
C THR A 396 0.22 11.54 -6.38
N VAL A 397 0.12 11.00 -5.17
CA VAL A 397 -1.04 10.23 -4.70
C VAL A 397 -1.73 10.96 -3.57
N ARG A 398 -3.03 10.71 -3.37
CA ARG A 398 -3.79 11.42 -2.34
C ARG A 398 -3.32 11.08 -0.93
N ASN A 399 -2.85 9.87 -0.68
CA ASN A 399 -2.39 9.39 0.64
C ASN A 399 -0.97 8.80 0.52
N THR A 400 -0.64 7.82 1.35
CA THR A 400 0.52 6.95 1.16
C THR A 400 0.23 5.93 0.05
N ASP A 401 1.25 5.54 -0.71
CA ASP A 401 1.18 4.44 -1.69
C ASP A 401 2.05 3.27 -1.20
N ASP A 402 1.42 2.28 -0.58
CA ASP A 402 2.10 1.11 0.01
C ASP A 402 2.89 0.33 -1.05
N GLU A 403 2.44 0.33 -2.32
CA GLU A 403 3.17 -0.35 -3.40
C GLU A 403 4.52 0.34 -3.69
N LEU A 404 4.59 1.67 -3.58
CA LEU A 404 5.84 2.42 -3.75
C LEU A 404 6.79 2.26 -2.56
N GLU A 405 6.25 2.12 -1.34
CA GLU A 405 7.06 1.80 -0.16
C GLU A 405 7.63 0.38 -0.23
N LEU A 406 6.83 -0.60 -0.65
CA LEU A 406 7.31 -1.97 -0.88
C LEU A 406 8.37 -2.02 -1.99
N LEU A 407 8.18 -1.25 -3.07
CA LEU A 407 9.18 -1.09 -4.12
C LEU A 407 10.49 -0.52 -3.55
N ARG A 408 10.41 0.52 -2.72
CA ARG A 408 11.59 1.10 -2.05
C ARG A 408 12.35 0.04 -1.26
N GLU A 409 11.66 -0.75 -0.43
CA GLU A 409 12.27 -1.79 0.38
C GLU A 409 12.93 -2.87 -0.47
N ARG A 410 12.26 -3.32 -1.54
CA ARG A 410 12.79 -4.35 -2.43
C ARG A 410 14.06 -3.89 -3.14
N VAL A 411 14.04 -2.69 -3.73
CA VAL A 411 15.22 -2.12 -4.40
C VAL A 411 16.33 -1.85 -3.41
N ALA A 412 16.00 -1.27 -2.25
CA ALA A 412 16.96 -1.02 -1.19
C ALA A 412 17.65 -2.31 -0.73
N GLY A 413 16.90 -3.39 -0.51
CA GLY A 413 17.46 -4.68 -0.11
C GLY A 413 18.40 -5.30 -1.15
N VAL A 414 18.12 -5.16 -2.45
CA VAL A 414 19.02 -5.65 -3.51
C VAL A 414 20.34 -4.87 -3.52
N ILE A 415 20.28 -3.54 -3.40
CA ILE A 415 21.48 -2.69 -3.36
C ILE A 415 22.25 -2.91 -2.07
N ALA A 416 21.56 -3.01 -0.92
CA ALA A 416 22.15 -3.29 0.40
C ALA A 416 22.98 -4.58 0.38
N ARG A 417 22.46 -5.67 -0.21
CA ARG A 417 23.22 -6.93 -0.36
C ARG A 417 24.50 -6.76 -1.18
N ARG A 418 24.49 -5.90 -2.21
CA ARG A 418 25.71 -5.60 -2.97
C ARG A 418 26.67 -4.73 -2.15
N MET A 419 26.16 -3.72 -1.46
CA MET A 419 26.96 -2.90 -0.54
C MET A 419 27.63 -3.77 0.54
N ALA A 420 26.90 -4.71 1.14
CA ALA A 420 27.41 -5.68 2.11
C ALA A 420 28.53 -6.56 1.52
N LYS A 421 28.35 -7.07 0.29
CA LYS A 421 29.40 -7.84 -0.40
C LYS A 421 30.66 -7.01 -0.68
N THR A 422 30.49 -5.76 -1.08
CA THR A 422 31.62 -4.83 -1.27
C THR A 422 32.30 -4.56 0.07
N TYR A 423 31.52 -4.24 1.10
CA TYR A 423 32.02 -4.03 2.46
C TYR A 423 32.82 -5.21 2.98
N ALA A 424 32.31 -6.44 2.85
CA ALA A 424 33.02 -7.64 3.27
C ALA A 424 34.39 -7.84 2.55
N ARG A 425 34.55 -7.30 1.34
CA ARG A 425 35.79 -7.40 0.55
C ARG A 425 36.78 -6.28 0.83
N SER A 426 36.32 -5.03 0.87
CA SER A 426 37.17 -3.84 0.97
C SER A 426 37.21 -3.23 2.36
N ARG A 427 36.38 -3.71 3.29
CA ARG A 427 36.11 -3.11 4.60
C ARG A 427 35.70 -1.64 4.54
N ARG A 428 35.22 -1.23 3.36
CA ARG A 428 34.84 0.16 3.08
C ARG A 428 33.82 0.23 1.96
N VAL A 429 32.66 0.83 2.20
CA VAL A 429 31.67 1.07 1.15
C VAL A 429 30.97 2.42 1.35
N GLN A 430 30.78 3.14 0.25
CA GLN A 430 30.08 4.43 0.30
C GLN A 430 28.59 4.21 0.57
N TRP A 431 28.07 4.85 1.61
CA TRP A 431 26.64 4.88 1.90
C TRP A 431 25.95 5.98 1.10
N THR A 432 26.26 7.23 1.41
CA THR A 432 25.70 8.42 0.73
C THR A 432 26.86 9.27 0.19
N PRO A 433 26.64 10.38 -0.53
CA PRO A 433 27.74 11.24 -0.98
C PRO A 433 28.69 11.65 0.16
N ASP A 434 28.16 11.83 1.37
CA ASP A 434 28.91 12.32 2.53
C ASP A 434 29.23 11.23 3.56
N LEU A 435 28.68 10.02 3.45
CA LEU A 435 28.84 8.94 4.43
C LEU A 435 29.48 7.69 3.85
N TRP A 436 30.40 7.10 4.61
CA TRP A 436 31.07 5.84 4.29
C TRP A 436 31.03 4.89 5.47
N PHE A 437 30.73 3.62 5.21
CA PHE A 437 30.98 2.55 6.16
C PHE A 437 32.47 2.18 6.09
N GLY A 438 33.15 2.16 7.23
CA GLY A 438 34.46 1.56 7.47
C GLY A 438 34.35 0.38 8.45
N ASP A 439 35.45 -0.31 8.73
CA ASP A 439 35.49 -1.60 9.48
C ASP A 439 34.69 -1.57 10.79
N ASP A 440 35.00 -0.62 11.67
CA ASP A 440 34.37 -0.51 13.00
C ASP A 440 33.72 0.86 13.21
N MET A 441 33.60 1.65 12.14
CA MET A 441 33.22 3.05 12.23
C MET A 441 32.47 3.56 11.00
N LEU A 442 31.64 4.57 11.23
CA LEU A 442 30.98 5.36 10.21
C LEU A 442 31.74 6.68 10.01
N GLU A 443 32.21 6.91 8.78
CA GLU A 443 32.93 8.14 8.40
C GLU A 443 31.97 9.14 7.76
N LEU A 444 31.88 10.35 8.32
CA LEU A 444 31.17 11.48 7.73
C LEU A 444 32.19 12.48 7.15
N SER A 445 32.22 12.58 5.83
CA SER A 445 32.98 13.57 5.08
C SER A 445 32.06 14.72 4.71
N ARG A 446 32.15 15.84 5.44
CA ARG A 446 31.41 17.06 5.05
C ARG A 446 32.16 17.80 3.94
N PRO A 447 31.48 18.22 2.85
CA PRO A 447 32.12 19.02 1.82
C PRO A 447 32.68 20.31 2.42
N ARG A 448 33.85 20.72 1.92
CA ARG A 448 34.57 21.91 2.36
C ARG A 448 33.67 23.14 2.19
N ARG A 449 33.36 23.84 3.27
CA ARG A 449 32.75 25.18 3.20
C ARG A 449 33.87 26.17 2.90
N LEU A 450 33.54 27.29 2.23
CA LEU A 450 34.50 28.22 1.61
C LEU A 450 35.69 28.69 2.50
N LEU A 451 35.61 28.54 3.83
CA LEU A 451 36.65 28.92 4.80
C LEU A 451 36.95 27.86 5.87
N VAL A 452 36.29 26.70 5.87
CA VAL A 452 36.46 25.66 6.89
C VAL A 452 36.90 24.37 6.20
N GLY A 453 38.06 23.84 6.60
CA GLY A 453 38.58 22.57 6.10
C GLY A 453 37.57 21.42 6.24
N PRO A 454 37.70 20.35 5.45
CA PRO A 454 36.82 19.19 5.58
C PRO A 454 36.91 18.65 7.00
N LYS A 455 35.78 18.62 7.71
CA LYS A 455 35.69 18.00 9.04
C LYS A 455 35.30 16.56 8.82
N LEU A 456 36.27 15.65 8.98
CA LEU A 456 36.00 14.22 9.08
C LEU A 456 35.48 13.96 10.50
N ALA A 457 34.26 13.44 10.60
CA ALA A 457 33.74 12.90 11.85
C ALA A 457 33.72 11.38 11.74
N ILE A 458 34.26 10.71 12.76
CA ILE A 458 34.34 9.26 12.85
C ILE A 458 33.43 8.85 14.00
N ILE A 459 32.55 7.87 13.76
CA ILE A 459 31.60 7.36 14.75
C ILE A 459 31.74 5.85 14.84
N PRO A 460 32.37 5.32 15.90
CA PRO A 460 32.43 3.88 16.14
C PRO A 460 31.02 3.26 16.25
N TYR A 461 30.81 2.06 15.71
CA TYR A 461 29.47 1.44 15.70
C TYR A 461 28.93 1.12 17.09
N ASP A 462 29.81 0.71 18.01
CA ASP A 462 29.52 0.43 19.42
C ASP A 462 29.04 1.66 20.20
N THR A 463 29.34 2.87 19.71
CA THR A 463 28.91 4.13 20.34
C THR A 463 27.51 4.56 19.92
N ILE A 464 26.94 3.95 18.88
CA ILE A 464 25.61 4.28 18.34
C ILE A 464 24.54 3.74 19.30
N THR A 465 23.82 4.64 19.96
CA THR A 465 22.77 4.26 20.92
C THR A 465 21.41 4.11 20.27
N HIS A 466 21.09 4.98 19.32
CA HIS A 466 19.82 4.98 18.61
C HIS A 466 19.92 5.77 17.30
N PHE A 467 19.04 5.47 16.36
CA PHE A 467 18.80 6.27 15.17
C PHE A 467 17.30 6.33 14.84
N GLU A 468 16.87 7.46 14.30
CA GLU A 468 15.46 7.76 14.03
C GLU A 468 15.32 8.51 12.70
N ILE A 469 14.23 8.26 11.98
CA ILE A 469 13.82 9.07 10.83
C ILE A 469 12.71 10.03 11.28
N ARG A 470 12.99 11.33 11.21
CA ARG A 470 12.05 12.39 11.56
C ARG A 470 11.98 13.44 10.45
N ASP A 471 10.77 13.70 9.97
CA ASP A 471 10.47 14.76 8.98
C ASP A 471 11.36 14.70 7.71
N GLY A 472 11.68 13.48 7.24
CA GLY A 472 12.52 13.26 6.06
C GLY A 472 14.03 13.45 6.30
N LEU A 473 14.43 13.58 7.56
CA LEU A 473 15.81 13.55 8.01
C LEU A 473 16.05 12.30 8.86
N PHE A 474 17.23 11.73 8.72
CA PHE A 474 17.73 10.63 9.49
C PHE A 474 18.77 11.14 10.48
N HIS A 475 18.59 10.78 11.74
CA HIS A 475 19.41 11.24 12.86
C HIS A 475 20.07 10.03 13.53
N ILE A 476 21.38 10.14 13.81
CA ILE A 476 22.12 9.16 14.62
C ILE A 476 22.59 9.83 15.90
N TRP A 477 22.35 9.19 17.04
CA TRP A 477 22.86 9.60 18.35
C TRP A 477 23.95 8.65 18.82
N THR A 478 24.87 9.18 19.63
CA THR A 478 25.96 8.43 20.24
C THR A 478 25.93 8.61 21.75
N ASN A 479 26.49 7.67 22.50
CA ASN A 479 26.64 7.77 23.95
C ASN A 479 27.37 9.04 24.44
N TYR A 480 28.21 9.65 23.60
CA TYR A 480 28.98 10.85 23.95
C TYR A 480 28.22 12.18 23.79
N GLN A 481 27.06 12.21 23.12
CA GLN A 481 26.39 13.46 22.76
C GLN A 481 24.86 13.34 22.88
N GLU A 482 24.24 14.28 23.59
CA GLU A 482 22.77 14.37 23.68
C GLU A 482 22.12 14.77 22.34
N ARG A 483 22.89 15.37 21.43
CA ARG A 483 22.42 15.82 20.12
C ARG A 483 22.83 14.83 19.04
N ALA A 484 22.01 14.72 17.99
CA ALA A 484 22.32 13.89 16.85
C ALA A 484 23.66 14.31 16.19
N VAL A 485 24.60 13.37 16.09
CA VAL A 485 25.93 13.60 15.54
C VAL A 485 25.88 13.65 14.01
N ILE A 486 25.00 12.83 13.42
CA ILE A 486 24.73 12.78 11.98
C ILE A 486 23.29 13.23 11.74
N THR A 487 23.11 14.03 10.69
CA THR A 487 21.79 14.35 10.13
C THR A 487 21.88 14.29 8.62
N VAL A 488 21.13 13.37 8.00
CA VAL A 488 21.15 13.10 6.55
C VAL A 488 19.73 13.08 6.01
N LYS A 489 19.52 13.60 4.80
CA LYS A 489 18.20 13.53 4.15
C LYS A 489 17.88 12.10 3.74
N THR A 490 16.64 11.65 3.98
CA THR A 490 16.21 10.33 3.51
C THR A 490 16.13 10.24 1.98
N SER A 491 16.06 11.38 1.30
CA SER A 491 16.13 11.49 -0.17
C SER A 491 17.55 11.43 -0.73
N SER A 492 18.59 11.36 0.11
CA SER A 492 19.97 11.20 -0.35
C SER A 492 20.15 9.90 -1.14
N ALA A 493 21.05 9.93 -2.11
CA ALA A 493 21.44 8.75 -2.88
C ALA A 493 21.87 7.61 -1.95
N ASN A 494 21.30 6.43 -2.18
CA ASN A 494 21.53 5.18 -1.46
C ASN A 494 21.22 5.24 0.05
N PHE A 495 20.41 6.20 0.51
CA PHE A 495 20.02 6.30 1.91
C PHE A 495 19.41 4.99 2.45
N TYR A 496 18.32 4.50 1.87
CA TYR A 496 17.66 3.28 2.35
C TYR A 496 18.51 1.99 2.20
N PRO A 497 19.21 1.75 1.08
CA PRO A 497 20.16 0.64 1.00
C PRO A 497 21.19 0.62 2.13
N GLY A 498 21.80 1.75 2.44
CA GLY A 498 22.77 1.78 3.52
C GLY A 498 22.14 1.79 4.92
N LEU A 499 20.90 2.24 5.10
CA LEU A 499 20.18 2.07 6.37
C LEU A 499 20.06 0.58 6.74
N ILE A 500 19.68 -0.26 5.77
CA ILE A 500 19.62 -1.73 5.95
C ILE A 500 21.00 -2.31 6.32
N LEU A 501 22.07 -1.81 5.69
CA LEU A 501 23.43 -2.23 6.01
C LEU A 501 23.85 -1.76 7.42
N LEU A 502 23.54 -0.52 7.80
CA LEU A 502 23.82 0.02 9.13
C LEU A 502 23.13 -0.81 10.22
N GLU A 503 21.84 -1.11 10.06
CA GLU A 503 21.08 -1.98 10.97
C GLU A 503 21.79 -3.33 11.15
N SER A 504 22.27 -3.92 10.05
CA SER A 504 22.98 -5.20 10.08
C SER A 504 24.32 -5.10 10.82
N LEU A 505 25.10 -4.03 10.60
CA LEU A 505 26.41 -3.83 11.22
C LEU A 505 26.30 -3.51 12.71
N VAL A 506 25.36 -2.65 13.11
CA VAL A 506 25.12 -2.32 14.52
C VAL A 506 24.67 -3.57 15.27
N ASN A 507 23.73 -4.33 14.73
CA ASN A 507 23.27 -5.57 15.36
C ASN A 507 24.39 -6.62 15.51
N ALA A 508 25.28 -6.74 14.52
CA ALA A 508 26.43 -7.64 14.60
C ALA A 508 27.39 -7.25 15.75
N HIS A 509 27.68 -5.96 15.93
CA HIS A 509 28.54 -5.49 17.02
C HIS A 509 27.90 -5.66 18.40
N VAL A 510 26.58 -5.44 18.50
CA VAL A 510 25.85 -5.72 19.74
C VAL A 510 25.92 -7.20 20.10
N GLN A 511 25.83 -8.10 19.12
CA GLN A 511 25.94 -9.55 19.36
C GLN A 511 27.35 -9.96 19.79
N GLU A 512 28.40 -9.50 19.11
CA GLU A 512 29.79 -9.79 19.48
C GLU A 512 30.11 -9.33 20.92
N THR A 513 29.61 -8.16 21.31
CA THR A 513 29.81 -7.64 22.68
C THR A 513 29.11 -8.50 23.74
N VAL A 514 27.94 -9.06 23.42
CA VAL A 514 27.18 -9.94 24.33
C VAL A 514 27.85 -11.31 24.46
N ASP A 515 28.35 -11.87 23.36
CA ASP A 515 29.05 -13.16 23.34
C ASP A 515 30.40 -13.06 24.06
N GLU A 516 31.14 -11.96 23.91
CA GLU A 516 32.39 -11.71 24.64
C GLU A 516 32.13 -11.44 26.14
N TRP A 517 30.95 -10.93 26.50
CA TRP A 517 30.54 -10.68 27.88
C TRP A 517 29.87 -11.86 28.58
N THR A 518 29.72 -13.05 27.97
CA THR A 518 29.25 -14.22 28.75
C THR A 518 30.28 -14.53 29.85
N PRO A 519 29.98 -14.23 31.14
CA PRO A 519 30.96 -14.41 32.19
C PRO A 519 31.30 -15.89 32.24
N THR A 520 32.59 -16.20 32.09
CA THR A 520 33.12 -17.55 32.28
C THR A 520 32.64 -18.00 33.63
N THR A 521 31.68 -18.93 33.65
CA THR A 521 31.11 -19.44 34.89
C THR A 521 32.30 -19.95 35.69
N PRO A 522 32.58 -19.43 36.90
CA PRO A 522 33.74 -19.87 37.66
C PRO A 522 33.63 -21.38 37.80
N GLN A 523 34.61 -22.09 37.23
CA GLN A 523 34.75 -23.52 37.42
C GLN A 523 34.94 -23.74 38.93
N THR A 524 33.85 -24.08 39.61
CA THR A 524 33.88 -24.63 40.96
C THR A 524 34.65 -25.94 40.86
N SER A 525 35.89 -25.88 41.32
CA SER A 525 36.71 -27.06 41.66
C SER A 525 36.40 -27.50 43.08
#